data_AF-K6Z3Q2-F1
#
_entry.id   AF-K6Z3Q2-F1
#
_cell.length_a   1.000
_cell.length_b   1.000
_cell.length_c   1.000
_cell.angle_alpha   90.00
_cell.angle_beta   90.00
_cell.angle_gamma   90.00
#
_symmetry.space_group_name_H-M   'P 1'
#
loop_
_entity.id
_entity.type
_entity.pdbx_description
1 polymer ?
#
loop_
_entity_poly.entity_id
_entity_poly.type
_entity_poly.pdbx_seq_one_letter_code
_entity_poly.pdbx_strand_id
1 'polypeptide(L)' 'MELNLVERRAHPSDKRCKCLWFTEAGNEQLQTLEGFVGKVRSELTEGITDEELDGMFNVLKKIESNACALLDKPTEGGN' A
#
# COMPACT_ATOMS: atom_id res chain seq x y z
N MET A 1 8.59 -6.53 23.25
CA MET A 1 8.42 -5.07 23.36
C MET A 1 7.64 -4.61 22.13
N GLU A 2 6.56 -3.86 22.28
CA GLU A 2 5.88 -3.23 21.14
C GLU A 2 6.77 -2.12 20.58
N LEU A 3 6.92 -2.06 19.24
CA LEU A 3 7.85 -1.16 18.55
C LEU A 3 7.42 0.32 18.52
N ASN A 4 6.26 0.66 19.09
CA ASN A 4 5.70 2.02 19.17
C ASN A 4 5.72 2.80 17.83
N LEU A 5 5.37 2.13 16.73
CA LEU A 5 5.41 2.72 15.37
C LEU A 5 4.14 3.50 15.02
N VAL A 6 3.04 3.19 15.69
CA VAL A 6 1.75 3.85 15.46
C VAL A 6 1.10 4.24 16.77
N GLU A 7 0.40 5.35 16.74
CA GLU A 7 -0.40 5.85 17.85
C GLU A 7 -1.84 6.06 17.43
N ARG A 8 -2.75 5.97 18.39
CA ARG A 8 -4.18 6.20 18.19
C ARG A 8 -4.53 7.60 18.65
N ARG A 9 -5.05 8.43 17.74
CA ARG A 9 -5.53 9.78 18.05
C ARG A 9 -7.03 9.88 17.74
N ALA A 10 -7.77 10.65 18.52
CA ALA A 10 -9.17 10.94 18.21
C ALA A 10 -9.26 11.75 16.91
N HIS A 11 -10.26 11.48 16.06
CA HIS A 11 -10.48 12.29 14.87
C HIS A 11 -10.86 13.72 15.28
N PRO A 12 -10.33 14.77 14.63
CA PRO A 12 -10.60 16.17 15.00
C PRO A 12 -12.09 16.52 15.06
N SER A 13 -12.90 15.90 14.19
CA SER A 13 -14.34 16.17 14.06
C SER A 13 -15.27 15.15 14.74
N ASP A 14 -14.78 13.99 15.17
CA ASP A 14 -15.57 13.01 15.93
C ASP A 14 -14.68 12.22 16.89
N LYS A 15 -14.82 12.47 18.19
CA LYS A 15 -14.02 11.83 19.24
C LYS A 15 -14.30 10.33 19.41
N ARG A 16 -15.38 9.81 18.81
CA ARG A 16 -15.70 8.39 18.78
C ARG A 16 -14.90 7.65 17.71
N CYS A 17 -14.37 8.37 16.72
CA CYS A 17 -13.48 7.84 15.70
C CYS A 17 -12.03 7.87 16.22
N LYS A 18 -11.32 6.75 16.06
CA LYS A 18 -9.88 6.64 16.36
C LYS A 18 -9.11 6.49 15.06
N CYS A 19 -8.23 7.43 14.78
CA CYS A 19 -7.31 7.39 13.65
C CYS A 19 -5.99 6.75 14.09
N LEU A 20 -5.37 5.99 13.19
CA LEU A 20 -4.00 5.52 13.34
C LEU A 20 -3.07 6.55 12.68
N TRP A 21 -2.03 6.93 13.40
CA TRP A 21 -0.98 7.84 12.92
C TRP A 21 0.36 7.18 13.16
N PHE A 22 1.31 7.37 12.25
CA PHE A 22 2.70 7.00 12.55
C PHE A 22 3.24 7.92 13.64
N THR A 23 3.97 7.31 14.58
CA THR A 23 4.83 8.07 15.51
C THR A 23 6.05 8.59 14.75
N GLU A 24 6.88 9.41 15.39
CA GLU A 24 8.17 9.82 14.81
C GLU A 24 9.04 8.59 14.47
N ALA A 25 9.22 7.68 15.42
CA ALA A 25 9.91 6.40 15.21
C ALA A 25 9.25 5.55 14.09
N GLY A 26 7.92 5.61 13.96
CA GLY A 26 7.19 4.98 12.87
C GLY A 26 7.55 5.54 11.50
N ASN A 27 7.66 6.87 11.39
CA ASN A 27 8.06 7.53 10.14
C ASN A 27 9.52 7.23 9.77
N GLU A 28 10.44 7.23 10.74
CA GLU A 28 11.85 6.88 10.50
C GLU A 28 11.99 5.43 9.98
N GLN A 29 11.23 4.50 10.57
CA GLN A 29 11.20 3.11 10.13
C GLN A 29 10.58 2.97 8.74
N LEU A 30 9.52 3.72 8.44
CA LEU A 30 8.90 3.74 7.13
C LEU A 30 9.88 4.20 6.05
N GLN A 31 10.63 5.28 6.30
CA GLN A 31 11.66 5.77 5.36
C GLN A 31 12.75 4.73 5.10
N THR A 32 13.19 4.03 6.15
CA THR A 32 14.16 2.94 6.02
C THR A 32 13.62 1.80 5.16
N LEU A 33 12.36 1.41 5.40
CA LEU A 33 11.69 0.37 4.63
C LEU A 33 11.48 0.77 3.17
N GLU A 34 11.07 2.00 2.90
CA GLU A 34 10.87 2.53 1.54
C GLU A 34 12.16 2.43 0.71
N GLY A 35 13.30 2.78 1.29
CA GLY A 35 14.60 2.65 0.63
C GLY A 35 14.94 1.20 0.27
N PHE A 36 14.70 0.26 1.20
CA PHE A 36 14.93 -1.16 0.95
C PHE A 36 13.98 -1.72 -0.12
N VAL A 37 12.69 -1.40 -0.02
CA VAL A 37 11.66 -1.82 -1.00
C VAL A 37 11.99 -1.27 -2.38
N GLY A 38 12.41 -0.01 -2.50
CA GLY A 38 12.82 0.60 -3.76
C GLY A 38 13.98 -0.16 -4.41
N LYS A 39 15.00 -0.50 -3.62
CA LYS A 39 16.13 -1.30 -4.09
C LYS A 39 15.70 -2.68 -4.59
N VAL A 40 14.92 -3.41 -3.79
CA VAL A 40 14.45 -4.74 -4.16
C VAL A 40 13.58 -4.69 -5.41
N ARG A 41 12.69 -3.69 -5.54
CA ARG A 41 11.89 -3.51 -6.76
C ARG A 41 12.78 -3.30 -7.98
N SER A 42 13.77 -2.41 -7.87
CA SER A 42 14.73 -2.15 -8.96
C SER A 42 15.48 -3.42 -9.40
N GLU A 43 15.94 -4.24 -8.46
CA GLU A 43 16.65 -5.49 -8.75
C GLU A 43 15.72 -6.52 -9.40
N LEU A 44 14.48 -6.64 -8.93
CA LEU A 44 13.51 -7.62 -9.45
C LEU A 44 12.94 -7.25 -10.82
N THR A 45 12.94 -5.96 -11.18
CA THR A 45 12.44 -5.47 -12.47
C THR A 45 13.57 -5.10 -13.44
N GLU A 46 14.82 -5.48 -13.14
CA GLU A 46 15.94 -5.23 -14.04
C GLU A 46 15.68 -5.86 -15.42
N GLY A 47 15.80 -5.05 -16.47
CA GLY A 47 15.57 -5.49 -17.86
C GLY A 47 14.11 -5.53 -18.30
N ILE A 48 13.16 -5.14 -17.44
CA ILE A 48 11.74 -4.97 -17.79
C ILE A 48 11.48 -3.49 -18.04
N THR A 49 10.83 -3.13 -19.14
CA THR A 49 10.48 -1.72 -19.42
C THR A 49 9.26 -1.27 -18.61
N ASP A 50 9.12 0.04 -18.44
CA ASP A 50 7.95 0.61 -17.76
C ASP A 50 6.65 0.23 -18.49
N GLU A 51 6.65 0.18 -19.82
CA GLU A 51 5.50 -0.22 -20.63
C GLU A 51 5.12 -1.70 -20.42
N GLU A 52 6.10 -2.59 -20.24
CA GLU A 52 5.85 -4.00 -19.94
C GLU A 52 5.24 -4.18 -18.54
N LEU A 53 5.76 -3.45 -17.55
CA LEU A 53 5.21 -3.43 -16.19
C LEU A 53 3.79 -2.88 -16.16
N ASP A 54 3.54 -1.76 -16.85
CA ASP A 54 2.21 -1.16 -16.98
C ASP A 54 1.24 -2.09 -17.70
N GLY A 55 1.71 -2.77 -18.76
CA GLY A 55 0.94 -3.79 -19.47
C GLY A 55 0.51 -4.92 -18.53
N MET A 56 1.44 -5.48 -17.77
CA MET A 56 1.16 -6.54 -16.79
C MET A 56 0.18 -6.06 -15.71
N PHE A 57 0.41 -4.87 -15.14
CA PHE A 57 -0.46 -4.29 -14.13
C PHE A 57 -1.90 -4.12 -14.62
N ASN A 58 -2.07 -3.64 -15.85
CA ASN A 58 -3.38 -3.49 -16.48
C ASN A 58 -4.09 -4.84 -16.69
N VAL A 59 -3.35 -5.90 -17.02
CA VAL A 59 -3.90 -7.26 -17.12
C VAL A 59 -4.35 -7.77 -15.75
N LEU A 60 -3.53 -7.61 -14.72
CA LEU A 60 -3.88 -8.02 -13.35
C LEU A 60 -5.13 -7.28 -12.83
N LYS A 61 -5.24 -5.97 -13.08
CA LYS A 61 -6.45 -5.18 -12.76
C LYS A 61 -7.71 -5.70 -13.44
N LYS A 62 -7.61 -6.12 -14.70
CA LYS A 62 -8.77 -6.70 -15.42
C LYS A 62 -9.18 -8.05 -14.82
N ILE A 63 -8.22 -8.89 -14.43
CA ILE A 63 -8.48 -10.17 -13.76
C ILE A 63 -9.17 -9.94 -12.41
N GLU A 64 -8.65 -9.00 -11.61
CA GLU A 64 -9.25 -8.61 -10.33
C GLU A 64 -10.69 -8.11 -10.51
N SER A 65 -10.92 -7.19 -11.45
CA SER A 65 -12.26 -6.66 -11.75
C SER A 65 -13.25 -7.77 -12.10
N ASN A 66 -12.85 -8.72 -12.94
CA ASN A 66 -13.67 -9.87 -13.30
C ASN A 66 -13.98 -10.76 -12.08
N ALA A 67 -13.00 -10.99 -11.21
CA ALA A 67 -13.18 -11.79 -10.00
C ALA A 67 -14.13 -11.13 -9.00
N CYS A 68 -13.99 -9.81 -8.80
CA CYS A 68 -14.89 -9.02 -7.96
C CYS A 68 -16.33 -9.07 -8.47
N ALA A 69 -16.54 -8.91 -9.78
CA ALA A 69 -17.85 -9.02 -10.41
C ALA A 69 -18.48 -10.41 -10.25
N LEU A 70 -17.66 -11.47 -10.27
CA LEU A 70 -18.13 -12.84 -10.05
C LEU A 70 -18.48 -13.14 -8.59
N LEU A 71 -17.87 -12.43 -7.64
CA LEU A 71 -17.99 -12.69 -6.22
C LEU A 71 -18.92 -11.71 -5.48
N ASP A 72 -19.61 -10.80 -6.19
CA ASP A 72 -20.39 -9.70 -5.62
C ASP A 72 -19.61 -8.90 -4.55
N LYS A 73 -18.29 -8.74 -4.74
CA LYS A 73 -17.43 -7.96 -3.86
C LYS A 73 -17.06 -6.63 -4.54
N PRO A 74 -17.08 -5.50 -3.82
CA PRO A 74 -16.53 -4.26 -4.34
C PRO A 74 -15.03 -4.42 -4.59
N THR A 75 -14.54 -3.89 -5.70
CA THR A 75 -13.11 -3.85 -6.04
C THR A 75 -12.35 -3.01 -5.00
N GLU A 76 -11.48 -3.64 -4.21
CA GLU A 76 -10.60 -2.95 -3.25
C GLU A 76 -9.34 -2.43 -3.97
N GLY A 77 -9.48 -1.36 -4.77
CA GLY A 77 -8.31 -0.81 -5.48
C GLY A 77 -8.58 0.27 -6.52
N GLY A 78 -9.78 0.84 -6.58
CA GLY A 78 -10.08 1.94 -7.49
C GLY A 78 -9.43 3.24 -7.02
N ASN A 79 -8.32 3.62 -7.67
CA ASN A 79 -7.92 5.02 -7.81
C ASN A 79 -8.65 5.64 -8.99
#